data_AF-A0A432TE70-F1
#
_entry.id   AF-A0A432TE70-F1
#
_cell.length_a   1.000
_cell.length_b   1.000
_cell.length_c   1.000
_cell.angle_alpha   90.00
_cell.angle_beta   90.00
_cell.angle_gamma   90.00
#
_symmetry.space_group_name_H-M   'P 1'
#
loop_
_entity.id
_entity.type
_entity.pdbx_description
1 polymer ?
#
loop_
_entity_poly.entity_id
_entity_poly.type
_entity_poly.pdbx_seq_one_letter_code
_entity_poly.pdbx_strand_id
1 'polypeptide(L)'
;SIIFTVPVALLFLMIGLLLYIFYMHPELSGFKAVCVDQQFNGKKVTIFMLYILNEMPEGLRGLVTVGAIAAALSSTNSVLSAMASVAVEDIYRPWLAREGEDEAHFLKVGRMMVITFAILLCAMAMLSFYWQQFSNLPLLSFALGVMAFAYASLLGVYGAAIFTNRGTERTVLFALIGGFLTVLILQPYVIGAVFEVKVDLAIQMLLGTLVSFGIMMLEKLDSDVE
;
A
#
# COMPACT_ATOMS: atom_id res chain seq x y z
N SER A 1 -7.46 -17.77 6.05
CA SER A 1 -6.68 -16.79 5.26
C SER A 1 -5.25 -16.65 5.78
N ILE A 2 -5.01 -16.27 7.04
CA ILE A 2 -3.65 -16.08 7.62
C ILE A 2 -2.76 -17.33 7.62
N ILE A 3 -3.33 -18.53 7.86
CA ILE A 3 -2.59 -19.81 7.91
C ILE A 3 -1.83 -20.10 6.60
N PHE A 4 -2.34 -19.63 5.45
CA PHE A 4 -1.65 -19.79 4.16
C PHE A 4 -0.75 -18.60 3.82
N THR A 5 -1.11 -17.39 4.26
CA THR A 5 -0.30 -16.18 3.99
C THR A 5 1.08 -16.26 4.64
N VAL A 6 1.17 -16.74 5.88
CA VAL A 6 2.44 -16.78 6.63
C VAL A 6 3.46 -17.70 5.96
N PRO A 7 3.16 -18.97 5.62
CA PRO A 7 4.09 -19.83 4.89
C PRO A 7 4.50 -19.26 3.52
N VAL A 8 3.57 -18.67 2.78
CA VAL A 8 3.86 -18.09 1.46
C VAL A 8 4.81 -16.90 1.58
N ALA A 9 4.59 -16.01 2.55
CA ALA A 9 5.48 -14.89 2.83
C ALA A 9 6.88 -15.37 3.27
N LEU A 10 6.94 -16.39 4.13
CA LEU A 10 8.21 -16.98 4.58
C LEU A 10 8.98 -17.59 3.40
N LEU A 11 8.29 -18.31 2.52
CA LEU A 11 8.87 -18.85 1.29
C LEU A 11 9.44 -17.73 0.41
N PHE A 12 8.69 -16.64 0.20
CA PHE A 12 9.17 -15.50 -0.58
C PHE A 12 10.40 -14.82 0.05
N LEU A 13 10.40 -14.65 1.37
CA LEU A 13 11.52 -14.09 2.13
C LEU A 13 12.75 -14.99 2.04
N MET A 14 12.58 -16.31 2.18
CA MET A 14 13.66 -17.29 2.02
C MET A 14 14.25 -17.26 0.61
N ILE A 15 13.43 -17.20 -0.45
CA ILE A 15 13.94 -17.05 -1.83
C ILE A 15 14.71 -15.74 -1.98
N GLY A 16 14.17 -14.62 -1.47
CA GLY A 16 14.87 -13.33 -1.50
C GLY A 16 16.22 -13.36 -0.78
N LEU A 17 16.28 -14.01 0.39
CA LEU A 17 17.50 -14.21 1.17
C LEU A 17 18.52 -15.07 0.41
N LEU A 18 18.08 -16.18 -0.19
CA LEU A 18 18.94 -17.05 -0.98
C LEU A 18 19.52 -16.32 -2.19
N LEU A 19 18.70 -15.54 -2.91
CA LEU A 19 19.17 -14.72 -4.02
C LEU A 19 20.14 -13.63 -3.56
N TYR A 20 19.91 -13.03 -2.39
CA TYR A 20 20.83 -12.06 -1.79
C TYR A 20 22.19 -12.70 -1.52
N ILE A 21 22.23 -13.87 -0.87
CA ILE A 21 23.47 -14.63 -0.62
C ILE A 21 24.13 -15.02 -1.95
N PHE A 22 23.35 -15.49 -2.92
CA PHE A 22 23.85 -15.91 -4.23
C PHE A 22 24.60 -14.81 -4.98
N TYR A 23 24.10 -13.57 -4.95
CA TYR A 23 24.72 -12.44 -5.66
C TYR A 23 25.72 -11.63 -4.83
N MET A 24 25.53 -11.49 -3.51
CA MET A 24 26.36 -10.63 -2.65
C MET A 24 27.44 -11.40 -1.87
N HIS A 25 27.29 -12.71 -1.73
CA HIS A 25 28.27 -13.58 -1.04
C HIS A 25 28.62 -14.80 -1.89
N PRO A 26 29.33 -14.61 -3.03
CA PRO A 26 29.72 -15.71 -3.92
C PRO A 26 30.65 -16.74 -3.25
N GLU A 27 31.31 -16.36 -2.15
CA GLU A 27 32.09 -17.27 -1.30
C GLU A 27 31.26 -18.34 -0.58
N LEU A 28 29.99 -18.04 -0.28
CA LEU A 28 29.06 -18.94 0.43
C LEU A 28 28.21 -19.77 -0.54
N SER A 29 28.03 -19.31 -1.77
CA SER A 29 27.17 -19.96 -2.75
C SER A 29 27.83 -21.16 -3.45
N GLY A 30 29.16 -21.29 -3.40
CA GLY A 30 29.90 -22.41 -4.00
C GLY A 30 29.88 -22.45 -5.55
N PHE A 31 29.12 -21.55 -6.17
CA PHE A 31 29.07 -21.33 -7.61
C PHE A 31 29.89 -20.06 -7.92
N LYS A 32 30.80 -20.12 -8.90
CA LYS A 32 31.48 -18.93 -9.45
C LYS A 32 30.46 -18.05 -10.17
N ALA A 33 29.64 -17.33 -9.43
CA ALA A 33 28.75 -16.33 -9.97
C ALA A 33 29.57 -15.07 -10.26
N VAL A 34 29.54 -14.65 -11.52
CA VAL A 34 30.07 -13.36 -11.99
C VAL A 34 29.44 -12.27 -11.12
N CYS A 35 30.23 -11.29 -10.67
CA CYS A 35 29.71 -10.09 -10.02
C CYS A 35 28.86 -9.32 -11.05
N VAL A 36 27.60 -9.70 -11.23
CA VAL A 36 26.69 -9.03 -12.14
C VAL A 36 26.33 -7.72 -11.46
N ASP A 37 26.82 -6.61 -12.03
CA ASP A 37 26.40 -5.28 -11.63
C ASP A 37 24.87 -5.25 -11.61
N GLN A 38 24.27 -4.77 -10.52
CA GLN A 38 22.82 -4.63 -10.39
C GLN A 38 22.24 -3.57 -11.35
N GLN A 39 23.06 -3.11 -12.31
CA GLN A 39 22.71 -2.20 -13.36
C GLN A 39 22.43 -2.97 -14.65
N PHE A 40 21.17 -2.99 -15.06
CA PHE A 40 20.80 -3.35 -16.42
C PHE A 40 20.54 -2.06 -17.18
N ASN A 41 21.37 -1.77 -18.18
CA ASN A 41 21.23 -0.59 -19.03
C ASN A 41 21.23 0.75 -18.23
N GLY A 42 22.12 0.86 -17.24
CA GLY A 42 22.27 2.05 -16.38
C GLY A 42 21.17 2.26 -15.32
N LYS A 43 20.26 1.29 -15.15
CA LYS A 43 19.18 1.33 -14.14
C LYS A 43 19.36 0.24 -13.11
N LYS A 44 19.13 0.57 -11.83
CA LYS A 44 19.11 -0.40 -10.73
C LYS A 44 17.95 -1.37 -10.94
N VAL A 45 18.27 -2.65 -11.15
CA VAL A 45 17.30 -3.74 -11.28
C VAL A 45 17.22 -4.50 -9.97
N THR A 46 16.01 -4.92 -9.59
CA THR A 46 15.83 -5.73 -8.38
C THR A 46 16.48 -7.10 -8.56
N ILE A 47 17.04 -7.65 -7.48
CA ILE A 47 17.79 -8.92 -7.49
C ILE A 47 16.97 -10.06 -8.13
N PHE A 48 15.67 -10.08 -7.87
CA PHE A 48 14.77 -11.07 -8.46
C PHE A 48 14.66 -10.97 -9.98
N MET A 49 14.55 -9.75 -10.52
CA MET A 49 14.52 -9.52 -11.97
C MET A 49 15.88 -9.85 -12.61
N LEU A 50 16.99 -9.56 -11.92
CA LEU A 50 18.33 -9.90 -12.38
C LEU A 50 18.50 -11.42 -12.58
N TYR A 51 17.95 -12.22 -11.66
CA TYR A 51 17.95 -13.68 -11.74
C TYR A 51 17.11 -14.20 -12.91
N ILE A 52 15.90 -13.64 -13.11
CA ILE A 52 15.03 -14.00 -14.23
C ILE A 52 15.72 -13.75 -15.58
N LEU A 53 16.44 -12.63 -15.72
CA LEU A 53 17.03 -12.24 -16.99
C LEU A 53 18.30 -13.05 -17.35
N ASN A 54 19.13 -13.38 -16.36
CA ASN A 54 20.47 -13.93 -16.59
C ASN A 54 20.60 -15.43 -16.32
N GLU A 55 19.88 -15.97 -15.33
CA GLU A 55 20.12 -17.34 -14.83
C GLU A 55 18.99 -18.32 -15.18
N MET A 56 17.79 -17.83 -15.48
CA MET A 56 16.66 -18.71 -15.81
C MET A 56 16.71 -19.22 -17.26
N PRO A 57 16.42 -20.51 -17.49
CA PRO A 57 16.27 -21.05 -18.83
C PRO A 57 15.07 -20.43 -19.56
N GLU A 58 15.13 -20.36 -20.89
CA GLU A 58 14.23 -19.52 -21.69
C GLU A 58 12.74 -19.81 -21.49
N GLY A 59 12.34 -21.08 -21.33
CA GLY A 59 10.95 -21.46 -21.08
C GLY A 59 10.44 -21.03 -19.70
N LEU A 60 11.24 -21.20 -18.65
CA LEU A 60 10.85 -20.78 -17.28
C LEU A 60 10.84 -19.25 -17.16
N ARG A 61 11.79 -18.57 -17.79
CA ARG A 61 11.83 -17.11 -17.85
C ARG A 61 10.53 -16.54 -18.44
N GLY A 62 10.05 -17.11 -19.53
CA GLY A 62 8.77 -16.72 -20.14
C GLY A 62 7.58 -16.96 -19.21
N LEU A 63 7.50 -18.14 -18.59
CA LEU A 63 6.42 -18.51 -17.67
C LEU A 63 6.36 -17.59 -16.44
N VAL A 64 7.51 -17.29 -15.83
CA VAL A 64 7.60 -16.39 -14.66
C VAL A 64 7.21 -14.95 -15.06
N THR A 65 7.66 -14.48 -16.22
CA THR A 65 7.34 -13.13 -16.70
C THR A 65 5.83 -12.97 -16.95
N VAL A 66 5.21 -13.94 -17.63
CA VAL A 66 3.75 -13.94 -17.86
C VAL A 66 2.99 -14.03 -16.54
N GLY A 67 3.42 -14.88 -15.62
CA GLY A 67 2.83 -15.01 -14.29
C GLY A 67 2.89 -13.71 -13.47
N ALA A 68 4.03 -13.02 -13.49
CA ALA A 68 4.18 -11.73 -12.82
C ALA A 68 3.26 -10.65 -13.39
N ILE A 69 3.16 -10.56 -14.73
CA ILE A 69 2.24 -9.63 -15.40
C ILE A 69 0.78 -9.98 -15.05
N ALA A 70 0.42 -11.26 -15.10
CA ALA A 70 -0.93 -11.71 -14.75
C ALA A 70 -1.31 -11.38 -13.30
N ALA A 71 -0.39 -11.58 -12.34
CA ALA A 71 -0.59 -11.21 -10.95
C ALA A 71 -0.79 -9.69 -10.75
N ALA A 72 -0.01 -8.87 -11.45
CA ALA A 72 -0.14 -7.41 -11.42
C ALA A 72 -1.49 -6.93 -12.01
N LEU A 73 -1.93 -7.52 -13.12
CA LEU A 73 -3.22 -7.20 -13.75
C LEU A 73 -4.39 -7.64 -12.87
N SER A 74 -4.34 -8.82 -12.28
CA SER A 74 -5.39 -9.32 -11.37
C SER A 74 -5.56 -8.41 -10.14
N SER A 75 -4.44 -7.98 -9.55
CA SER A 75 -4.45 -7.09 -8.38
C SER A 75 -5.03 -5.72 -8.74
N THR A 76 -4.59 -5.15 -9.85
CA THR A 76 -5.10 -3.85 -10.35
C THR A 76 -6.61 -3.91 -10.64
N ASN A 77 -7.08 -4.99 -11.26
CA ASN A 77 -8.51 -5.18 -11.51
C ASN A 77 -9.33 -5.20 -10.21
N SER A 78 -8.86 -5.94 -9.19
CA SER A 78 -9.51 -5.98 -7.89
C SER A 78 -9.57 -4.60 -7.22
N VAL A 79 -8.47 -3.83 -7.28
CA VAL A 79 -8.42 -2.47 -6.71
C VAL A 79 -9.38 -1.53 -7.43
N LEU A 80 -9.38 -1.52 -8.77
CA LEU A 80 -10.28 -0.67 -9.57
C LEU A 80 -11.76 -0.98 -9.29
N SER A 81 -12.12 -2.27 -9.24
CA SER A 81 -13.49 -2.67 -8.90
C SER A 81 -13.88 -2.26 -7.48
N ALA A 82 -12.99 -2.41 -6.50
CA ALA A 82 -13.24 -1.98 -5.13
C ALA A 82 -13.42 -0.46 -5.02
N MET A 83 -12.54 0.33 -5.66
CA MET A 83 -12.64 1.79 -5.67
C MET A 83 -13.91 2.29 -6.35
N ALA A 84 -14.31 1.66 -7.46
CA ALA A 84 -15.56 1.98 -8.13
C ALA A 84 -16.77 1.64 -7.26
N SER A 85 -16.76 0.50 -6.57
CA SER A 85 -17.82 0.12 -5.63
C SER A 85 -17.95 1.12 -4.48
N VAL A 86 -16.83 1.48 -3.84
CA VAL A 86 -16.80 2.48 -2.75
C VAL A 86 -17.30 3.83 -3.26
N ALA A 87 -16.88 4.26 -4.45
CA ALA A 87 -17.32 5.54 -4.97
C ALA A 87 -18.80 5.57 -5.37
N VAL A 88 -19.38 4.44 -5.77
CA VAL A 88 -20.82 4.36 -6.04
C VAL A 88 -21.61 4.30 -4.73
N GLU A 89 -21.27 3.40 -3.82
CA GLU A 89 -22.06 3.16 -2.61
C GLU A 89 -21.88 4.23 -1.54
N ASP A 90 -20.65 4.74 -1.35
CA ASP A 90 -20.36 5.65 -0.23
C ASP A 90 -20.47 7.12 -0.64
N ILE A 91 -20.26 7.45 -1.93
CA ILE A 91 -20.26 8.83 -2.43
C ILE A 91 -21.46 9.09 -3.33
N TYR A 92 -21.60 8.35 -4.44
CA TYR A 92 -22.63 8.64 -5.43
C TYR A 92 -24.04 8.42 -4.88
N ARG A 93 -24.28 7.27 -4.23
CA ARG A 93 -25.61 6.87 -3.74
C ARG A 93 -26.16 7.79 -2.64
N PRO A 94 -25.38 8.20 -1.61
CA PRO A 94 -25.92 9.02 -0.53
C PRO A 94 -25.99 10.52 -0.88
N TRP A 95 -25.11 11.02 -1.76
CA TRP A 95 -24.96 12.46 -2.00
C TRP A 95 -25.50 12.94 -3.36
N LEU A 96 -25.52 12.07 -4.38
CA LEU A 96 -25.70 12.48 -5.77
C LEU A 96 -26.79 11.72 -6.52
N ALA A 97 -27.17 10.53 -6.05
CA ALA A 97 -28.26 9.77 -6.63
C ALA A 97 -29.61 10.45 -6.33
N ARG A 98 -30.46 10.49 -7.36
CA ARG A 98 -31.84 10.96 -7.22
C ARG A 98 -32.73 9.80 -6.80
N GLU A 99 -33.77 10.10 -6.01
CA GLU A 99 -34.79 9.10 -5.70
C GLU A 99 -35.39 8.54 -6.99
N GLY A 100 -35.41 7.21 -7.12
CA GLY A 100 -36.01 6.51 -8.26
C GLY A 100 -35.04 6.14 -9.40
N GLU A 101 -33.72 6.27 -9.23
CA GLU A 101 -32.78 5.74 -10.22
C GLU A 101 -32.75 4.19 -10.24
N ASP A 102 -32.77 3.63 -11.45
CA ASP A 102 -32.81 2.19 -11.70
C ASP A 102 -31.43 1.52 -11.52
N GLU A 103 -31.41 0.23 -11.25
CA GLU A 103 -30.19 -0.55 -11.01
C GLU A 103 -29.26 -0.55 -12.24
N ALA A 104 -29.83 -0.48 -13.45
CA ALA A 104 -29.08 -0.33 -14.70
C ALA A 104 -28.27 0.98 -14.76
N HIS A 105 -28.75 2.05 -14.11
CA HIS A 105 -28.03 3.31 -14.03
C HIS A 105 -26.84 3.22 -13.09
N PHE A 106 -27.00 2.60 -11.91
CA PHE A 106 -25.89 2.36 -10.97
C PHE A 106 -24.78 1.50 -11.60
N LEU A 107 -25.12 0.49 -12.41
CA LEU A 107 -24.13 -0.28 -13.17
C LEU A 107 -23.36 0.57 -14.18
N LYS A 108 -24.04 1.51 -14.85
CA LYS A 108 -23.41 2.42 -15.81
C LYS A 108 -22.48 3.41 -15.10
N VAL A 109 -22.91 3.95 -13.96
CA VAL A 109 -22.08 4.83 -13.12
C VAL A 109 -20.86 4.07 -12.59
N GLY A 110 -21.03 2.85 -12.09
CA GLY A 110 -19.92 2.00 -11.65
C GLY A 110 -18.88 1.77 -12.75
N ARG A 111 -19.33 1.49 -13.98
CA ARG A 111 -18.42 1.35 -15.13
C ARG A 111 -17.68 2.66 -15.46
N MET A 112 -18.35 3.80 -15.35
CA MET A 112 -17.72 5.11 -15.52
C MET A 112 -16.68 5.38 -14.43
N MET A 113 -16.98 5.04 -13.18
CA MET A 113 -16.04 5.20 -12.06
C MET A 113 -14.78 4.35 -12.23
N VAL A 114 -14.90 3.12 -12.74
CA VAL A 114 -13.72 2.29 -13.09
C VAL A 114 -12.81 3.02 -14.09
N ILE A 115 -13.38 3.61 -15.15
CA ILE A 115 -12.60 4.35 -16.16
C ILE A 115 -11.94 5.59 -15.54
N THR A 116 -12.70 6.35 -14.74
CA THR A 116 -12.18 7.53 -14.04
C THR A 116 -11.00 7.18 -13.14
N PHE A 117 -11.13 6.14 -12.30
CA PHE A 117 -10.03 5.69 -11.44
C PHE A 117 -8.86 5.11 -12.22
N ALA A 118 -9.10 4.42 -13.35
CA ALA A 118 -8.02 3.95 -14.21
C ALA A 118 -7.18 5.11 -14.76
N ILE A 119 -7.83 6.19 -15.20
CA ILE A 119 -7.14 7.41 -15.64
C ILE A 119 -6.39 8.07 -14.49
N LEU A 120 -7.01 8.21 -13.31
CA LEU A 120 -6.38 8.81 -12.13
C LEU A 120 -5.15 8.01 -11.66
N LEU A 121 -5.25 6.68 -11.60
CA LEU A 121 -4.13 5.81 -11.24
C LEU A 121 -3.01 5.86 -12.29
N CYS A 122 -3.35 5.94 -13.59
CA CYS A 122 -2.37 6.12 -14.65
C CYS A 122 -1.64 7.47 -14.52
N ALA A 123 -2.37 8.55 -14.24
CA ALA A 123 -1.79 9.87 -13.99
C ALA A 123 -0.87 9.86 -12.75
N MET A 124 -1.31 9.23 -11.66
CA MET A 124 -0.50 9.09 -10.45
C MET A 124 0.75 8.23 -10.69
N ALA A 125 0.66 7.17 -11.51
CA ALA A 125 1.80 6.36 -11.89
C ALA A 125 2.83 7.16 -12.70
N MET A 126 2.37 7.98 -13.66
CA MET A 126 3.25 8.88 -14.42
C MET A 126 3.92 9.93 -13.52
N LEU A 127 3.17 10.53 -12.59
CA LEU A 127 3.71 11.48 -11.62
C LEU A 127 4.75 10.82 -10.71
N SER A 128 4.44 9.62 -10.19
CA SER A 128 5.32 8.86 -9.31
C SER A 128 6.62 8.46 -10.02
N PHE A 129 6.53 8.07 -11.29
CA PHE A 129 7.72 7.77 -12.11
C PHE A 129 8.64 8.98 -12.24
N TYR A 130 8.08 10.16 -12.52
CA TYR A 130 8.85 11.40 -12.59
C TYR A 130 9.50 11.71 -11.23
N TRP A 131 8.73 11.67 -10.14
CA TRP A 131 9.21 11.98 -8.80
C TRP A 131 10.33 11.02 -8.35
N GLN A 132 10.18 9.73 -8.63
CA GLN A 132 11.17 8.73 -8.27
C GLN A 132 12.55 9.01 -8.90
N GLN A 133 12.57 9.49 -10.14
CA GLN A 133 13.81 9.81 -10.86
C GLN A 133 14.63 10.90 -10.17
N PHE A 134 13.98 11.86 -9.49
CA PHE A 134 14.68 12.91 -8.73
C PHE A 134 15.07 12.47 -7.33
N SER A 135 14.23 11.67 -6.67
CA SER A 135 14.42 11.37 -5.25
C SER A 135 15.24 10.09 -4.99
N ASN A 136 15.50 9.24 -6.00
CA ASN A 136 16.19 7.95 -5.84
C ASN A 136 15.61 7.05 -4.72
N LEU A 137 14.38 7.30 -4.28
CA LEU A 137 13.72 6.50 -3.26
C LEU A 137 13.32 5.13 -3.85
N PRO A 138 13.53 4.03 -3.11
CA PRO A 138 12.97 2.73 -3.47
C PRO A 138 11.44 2.80 -3.53
N LEU A 139 10.84 2.21 -4.57
CA LEU A 139 9.38 2.14 -4.76
C LEU A 139 8.66 1.55 -3.54
N LEU A 140 9.27 0.55 -2.90
CA LEU A 140 8.71 -0.10 -1.72
C LEU A 140 8.58 0.89 -0.56
N SER A 141 9.63 1.67 -0.28
CA SER A 141 9.61 2.68 0.80
C SER A 141 8.59 3.78 0.52
N PHE A 142 8.47 4.20 -0.75
CA PHE A 142 7.45 5.18 -1.15
C PHE A 142 6.03 4.64 -0.95
N ALA A 143 5.73 3.43 -1.45
CA ALA A 143 4.42 2.81 -1.32
C ALA A 143 4.05 2.56 0.15
N LEU A 144 4.98 2.03 0.96
CA LEU A 144 4.80 1.83 2.40
C LEU A 144 4.54 3.16 3.12
N GLY A 145 5.25 4.23 2.73
CA GLY A 145 5.04 5.58 3.26
C GLY A 145 3.63 6.11 2.98
N VAL A 146 3.14 5.97 1.74
CA VAL A 146 1.78 6.39 1.37
C VAL A 146 0.73 5.56 2.10
N MET A 147 0.91 4.23 2.18
CA MET A 147 -0.02 3.34 2.90
C MET A 147 -0.09 3.66 4.39
N ALA A 148 1.02 4.08 5.02
CA ALA A 148 1.06 4.39 6.44
C ALA A 148 0.06 5.48 6.85
N PHE A 149 -0.22 6.48 6.01
CA PHE A 149 -1.21 7.53 6.30
C PHE A 149 -2.62 6.96 6.51
N ALA A 150 -3.03 6.04 5.64
CA ALA A 150 -4.35 5.42 5.70
C ALA A 150 -4.39 4.33 6.79
N TYR A 151 -3.37 3.46 6.85
CA TYR A 151 -3.35 2.35 7.79
C TYR A 151 -3.19 2.80 9.24
N ALA A 152 -2.37 3.81 9.53
CA ALA A 152 -2.18 4.25 10.91
C ALA A 152 -3.49 4.77 11.52
N SER A 153 -4.23 5.59 10.75
CA SER A 153 -5.51 6.17 11.16
C SER A 153 -6.63 5.13 11.25
N LEU A 154 -6.83 4.32 10.20
CA LEU A 154 -7.87 3.29 10.20
C LEU A 154 -7.64 2.22 11.28
N LEU A 155 -6.39 1.79 11.50
CA LEU A 155 -6.07 0.80 12.52
C LEU A 155 -6.43 1.30 13.94
N GLY A 156 -6.23 2.59 14.21
CA GLY A 156 -6.59 3.18 15.50
C GLY A 156 -8.10 3.21 15.73
N VAL A 157 -8.86 3.63 14.70
CA VAL A 157 -10.33 3.64 14.74
C VAL A 157 -10.89 2.24 14.88
N TYR A 158 -10.49 1.29 14.03
CA TYR A 158 -10.99 -0.10 14.11
C TYR A 158 -10.55 -0.78 15.42
N GLY A 159 -9.34 -0.52 15.89
CA GLY A 159 -8.87 -1.00 17.19
C GLY A 159 -9.78 -0.52 18.32
N ALA A 160 -10.14 0.78 18.33
CA ALA A 160 -11.06 1.32 19.31
C ALA A 160 -12.46 0.69 19.20
N ALA A 161 -13.01 0.61 17.98
CA ALA A 161 -14.34 0.05 17.74
C ALA A 161 -14.48 -1.44 18.10
N ILE A 162 -13.41 -2.23 17.95
CA ILE A 162 -13.43 -3.67 18.27
C ILE A 162 -13.22 -3.91 19.77
N PHE A 163 -12.29 -3.19 20.40
CA PHE A 163 -11.90 -3.46 21.80
C PHE A 163 -12.68 -2.62 22.82
N THR A 164 -13.44 -1.61 22.40
CA THR A 164 -14.19 -0.73 23.30
C THR A 164 -15.56 -0.35 22.75
N ASN A 165 -16.48 0.00 23.66
CA ASN A 165 -17.79 0.58 23.31
C ASN A 165 -17.74 2.12 23.41
N ARG A 166 -16.75 2.75 22.75
CA ARG A 166 -16.55 4.21 22.78
C ARG A 166 -16.36 4.75 21.36
N GLY A 167 -16.70 6.03 21.20
CA GLY A 167 -16.60 6.76 19.94
C GLY A 167 -17.91 6.94 19.18
N THR A 168 -18.25 8.19 18.86
CA THR A 168 -19.36 8.58 17.97
C THR A 168 -18.87 8.85 16.54
N GLU A 169 -19.78 9.02 15.58
CA GLU A 169 -19.45 9.37 14.18
C GLU A 169 -18.49 10.56 14.07
N ARG A 170 -18.67 11.58 14.93
CA ARG A 170 -17.79 12.75 14.99
C ARG A 170 -16.38 12.38 15.44
N THR A 171 -16.24 11.56 16.48
CA THR A 171 -14.92 11.12 16.95
C THR A 171 -14.19 10.28 15.92
N VAL A 172 -14.90 9.47 15.13
CA VAL A 172 -14.30 8.70 14.04
C VAL A 172 -13.64 9.64 13.03
N LEU A 173 -14.34 10.69 12.61
CA LEU A 173 -13.79 11.69 11.69
C LEU A 173 -12.57 12.41 12.28
N PHE A 174 -12.64 12.84 13.55
CA PHE A 174 -11.50 13.48 14.23
C PHE A 174 -10.32 12.52 14.43
N ALA A 175 -10.58 11.24 14.71
CA ALA A 175 -9.56 10.22 14.88
C ALA A 175 -8.84 9.89 13.56
N LEU A 176 -9.57 9.90 12.45
CA LEU A 176 -8.98 9.74 11.11
C LEU A 176 -8.06 10.92 10.78
N ILE A 177 -8.55 12.15 10.96
CA ILE A 177 -7.76 13.37 10.72
C ILE A 177 -6.56 13.43 11.66
N GLY A 178 -6.74 13.15 12.95
CA GLY A 178 -5.68 13.19 13.95
C GLY A 178 -4.57 12.16 13.67
N GLY A 179 -4.94 10.92 13.31
CA GLY A 179 -3.98 9.91 12.89
C GLY A 179 -3.22 10.30 11.63
N PHE A 180 -3.92 10.82 10.62
CA PHE A 180 -3.32 11.30 9.38
C PHE A 180 -2.34 12.45 9.62
N LEU A 181 -2.73 13.47 10.40
CA LEU A 181 -1.88 14.61 10.73
C LEU A 181 -0.67 14.20 11.56
N THR A 182 -0.82 13.23 12.46
CA THR A 182 0.30 12.69 13.23
C THR A 182 1.35 12.06 12.31
N VAL A 183 0.94 11.22 11.36
CA VAL A 183 1.86 10.64 10.36
C VAL A 183 2.48 11.74 9.51
N LEU A 184 1.72 12.75 9.10
CA LEU A 184 2.19 13.88 8.29
C LEU A 184 3.27 14.68 9.02
N ILE A 185 3.05 15.02 10.28
CA ILE A 185 4.01 15.76 11.11
C ILE A 185 5.27 14.92 11.29
N LEU A 186 5.14 13.61 11.51
CA LEU A 186 6.29 12.72 11.72
C LEU A 186 7.07 12.39 10.44
N GLN A 187 6.61 12.82 9.26
CA GLN A 187 7.36 12.61 8.02
C GLN A 187 8.74 13.27 8.10
N PRO A 188 9.80 12.61 7.57
CA PRO A 188 11.16 13.15 7.63
C PRO A 188 11.31 14.52 6.94
N TYR A 189 10.43 14.85 6.00
CA TYR A 189 10.42 16.17 5.36
C TYR A 189 10.01 17.30 6.33
N VAL A 190 9.09 17.02 7.27
CA VAL A 190 8.55 18.02 8.20
C VAL A 190 9.41 18.09 9.46
N ILE A 191 9.64 16.96 10.13
CA ILE A 191 10.46 16.92 11.36
C ILE A 191 11.95 17.04 11.06
N GLY A 192 12.44 16.47 9.96
CA GLY A 192 13.86 16.57 9.60
C GLY A 192 14.30 18.01 9.35
N ALA A 193 13.39 18.88 8.90
CA ALA A 193 13.64 20.30 8.72
C ALA A 193 13.69 21.10 10.04
N VAL A 194 13.11 20.57 11.13
CA VAL A 194 12.98 21.28 12.42
C VAL A 194 13.87 20.70 13.52
N PHE A 195 14.05 19.38 13.55
CA PHE A 195 14.70 18.68 14.66
C PHE A 195 15.83 17.71 14.23
N GLU A 196 16.12 17.56 12.93
CA GLU A 196 17.10 16.59 12.38
C GLU A 196 16.91 15.12 12.82
N VAL A 197 15.79 14.78 13.46
CA VAL A 197 15.49 13.40 13.89
C VAL A 197 14.84 12.62 12.75
N LYS A 198 15.45 11.51 12.36
CA LYS A 198 14.85 10.55 11.42
C LYS A 198 13.99 9.55 12.19
N VAL A 199 12.67 9.68 12.06
CA VAL A 199 11.72 8.72 12.64
C VAL A 199 11.48 7.59 11.65
N ASP A 200 11.60 6.35 12.12
CA ASP A 200 11.29 5.17 11.31
C ASP A 200 9.79 5.01 11.06
N LEU A 201 9.45 4.46 9.90
CA LEU A 201 8.06 4.26 9.45
C LEU A 201 7.22 3.51 10.50
N ALA A 202 7.80 2.51 11.18
CA ALA A 202 7.10 1.75 12.20
C ALA A 202 6.65 2.62 13.39
N ILE A 203 7.49 3.57 13.80
CA ILE A 203 7.18 4.51 14.90
C ILE A 203 6.11 5.50 14.43
N GLN A 204 6.18 5.98 13.19
CA GLN A 204 5.15 6.85 12.62
C GLN A 204 3.77 6.19 12.63
N MET A 205 3.71 4.92 12.21
CA MET A 205 2.46 4.15 12.22
C MET A 205 1.96 3.93 13.64
N LEU A 206 2.84 3.53 14.57
CA LEU A 206 2.47 3.27 15.95
C LEU A 206 1.92 4.54 16.62
N LEU A 207 2.60 5.67 16.47
CA LEU A 207 2.14 6.95 17.04
C LEU A 207 0.84 7.42 16.38
N GLY A 208 0.71 7.32 15.06
CA GLY A 208 -0.53 7.68 14.35
C GLY A 208 -1.72 6.84 14.81
N THR A 209 -1.52 5.54 15.00
CA THR A 209 -2.54 4.62 15.55
C THR A 209 -2.87 4.94 17.00
N LEU A 210 -1.89 5.23 17.85
CA LEU A 210 -2.13 5.62 19.24
C LEU A 210 -2.91 6.92 19.36
N VAL A 211 -2.58 7.93 18.56
CA VAL A 211 -3.31 9.21 18.56
C VAL A 211 -4.75 9.00 18.09
N SER A 212 -4.94 8.27 17.00
CA SER A 212 -6.27 7.96 16.48
C SER A 212 -7.13 7.18 17.50
N PHE A 213 -6.55 6.14 18.12
CA PHE A 213 -7.19 5.39 19.19
C PHE A 213 -7.48 6.26 20.42
N GLY A 214 -6.56 7.14 20.81
CA GLY A 214 -6.72 8.07 21.93
C GLY A 214 -7.89 9.03 21.72
N ILE A 215 -8.06 9.56 20.50
CA ILE A 215 -9.18 10.44 20.15
C ILE A 215 -10.51 9.69 20.27
N MET A 216 -10.58 8.43 19.85
CA MET A 216 -11.78 7.59 20.01
C MET A 216 -12.16 7.36 21.48
N MET A 217 -11.20 7.35 22.41
CA MET A 217 -11.47 7.13 23.84
C MET A 217 -12.06 8.34 24.56
N LEU A 218 -11.99 9.54 23.97
CA LEU A 218 -12.42 10.80 24.59
C LEU A 218 -13.93 10.90 24.76
N GLU A 219 -14.70 10.30 23.86
CA GLU A 219 -16.16 10.35 23.89
C GLU A 219 -16.72 8.96 24.22
N LYS A 220 -17.54 8.89 25.28
CA LYS A 220 -18.25 7.67 25.63
C LYS A 220 -19.44 7.54 24.66
N LEU A 221 -19.74 6.34 24.18
CA LEU A 221 -21.03 6.12 23.53
C LEU A 221 -22.10 6.44 24.56
N ASP A 222 -22.94 7.44 24.29
CA ASP A 222 -24.20 7.58 25.01
C ASP A 222 -25.09 6.40 24.60
N SER A 223 -25.59 5.69 25.60
CA SER A 223 -26.41 4.49 25.46
C SER A 223 -27.84 4.76 24.98
N ASP A 224 -28.09 5.89 24.32
CA ASP A 224 -29.44 6.42 24.08
C ASP A 224 -29.88 6.39 22.61
N VAL A 225 -29.22 5.58 21.77
CA VAL A 225 -29.68 5.31 20.39
C VAL A 225 -29.71 3.80 20.16
N GLU A 226 -30.77 3.17 20.66
CA GLU A 226 -31.36 1.94 20.08
C GLU A 226 -32.25 2.30 18.89
#